data_AF-A0A937IT82-F1
#
_entry.id   AF-A0A937IT82-F1
#
_cell.length_a   1.000
_cell.length_b   1.000
_cell.length_c   1.000
_cell.angle_alpha   90.00
_cell.angle_beta   90.00
_cell.angle_gamma   90.00
#
_symmetry.space_group_name_H-M   'P 1'
#
loop_
_entity.id
_entity.type
_entity.pdbx_description
1 polymer ?
#
loop_
_entity_poly.entity_id
_entity_poly.type
_entity_poly.pdbx_seq_one_letter_code
_entity_poly.pdbx_strand_id
1 'polypeptide(L)'
;MATQQTGILTITNNDSIQYVNLATNVIFAPDADYQYQVQNACNGEVSFINESTNGSQYFWAFGDGTFSAEVNPTHNYSKPGTYQVMLVTSNAWGSDTLYKNVALNDILYVASEFPDTVQAGTTVQFIDSSMYANSWQWYFGDGGNATSPNPQHTYANKGTFIVTLLVTNSAGCSGSDNDAIIVTSGIGIDQNLAIDLTLYPNPTQGLIEVQTSAEVLRMELYSPAGQLVFEAPFRTKIDLSAYPAGTYQLVLRGEDFVVRKSEGILH
;
A
#
# COMPACT_ATOMS: atom_id res chain seq x y z
N MET A 1 5.94 26.44 37.38
CA MET A 1 5.59 27.77 37.97
C MET A 1 6.79 28.28 38.73
N ALA A 2 7.22 29.53 38.52
CA ALA A 2 8.31 30.10 39.32
C ALA A 2 7.79 30.42 40.73
N THR A 3 8.42 29.87 41.77
CA THR A 3 8.15 30.29 43.15
C THR A 3 9.18 31.32 43.56
N GLN A 4 8.71 32.44 44.13
CA GLN A 4 9.62 33.40 44.76
C GLN A 4 10.01 32.88 46.14
N GLN A 5 11.32 32.72 46.35
CA GLN A 5 11.87 32.59 47.70
C GLN A 5 12.53 33.89 48.09
N THR A 6 12.15 34.41 49.25
CA THR A 6 12.72 35.61 49.84
C THR A 6 13.63 35.22 51.01
N GLY A 7 14.87 35.72 50.98
CA GLY A 7 15.83 35.63 52.08
C GLY A 7 16.21 37.00 52.59
N ILE A 8 16.58 37.09 53.86
CA ILE A 8 17.14 38.31 54.46
C ILE A 8 18.64 38.09 54.67
N LEU A 9 19.46 38.89 54.00
CA LEU A 9 20.88 39.00 54.30
C LEU A 9 21.07 40.13 55.32
N THR A 10 21.51 39.76 56.53
CA THR A 10 21.83 40.72 57.59
C THR A 10 23.31 41.03 57.57
N ILE A 11 23.65 42.30 57.40
CA ILE A 11 25.04 42.78 57.45
C ILE A 11 25.20 43.56 58.74
N THR A 12 26.10 43.09 59.60
CA THR A 12 26.45 43.73 60.88
C THR A 12 27.85 44.32 60.79
N ASN A 13 27.97 45.59 61.19
CA ASN A 13 29.25 46.23 61.54
C ASN A 13 29.16 46.71 63.00
N ASN A 14 30.29 47.10 63.59
CA ASN A 14 30.41 47.48 65.00
C ASN A 14 29.37 48.52 65.47
N ASP A 15 28.85 49.36 64.58
CA ASP A 15 27.94 50.46 64.92
C ASP A 15 26.55 50.39 64.24
N SER A 16 26.25 49.40 63.38
CA SER A 16 24.98 49.39 62.63
C SER A 16 24.59 48.02 62.04
N ILE A 17 23.29 47.81 61.88
CA ILE A 17 22.68 46.66 61.20
C ILE A 17 21.98 47.13 59.92
N GLN A 18 22.28 46.49 58.80
CA GLN A 18 21.52 46.66 57.56
C GLN A 18 20.84 45.35 57.16
N TYR A 19 19.61 45.46 56.67
CA TYR A 19 18.84 44.36 56.13
C TYR A 19 18.73 44.51 54.62
N VAL A 20 19.19 43.50 53.88
CA VAL A 20 19.00 43.41 52.44
C VAL A 20 18.00 42.29 52.16
N ASN A 21 16.86 42.65 51.58
CA ASN A 21 15.88 41.68 51.10
C ASN A 21 16.33 41.16 49.74
N LEU A 22 16.62 39.86 49.67
CA LEU A 22 16.95 39.17 48.42
C LEU A 22 15.73 38.38 47.98
N ALA A 23 15.19 38.70 46.81
CA ALA A 23 14.16 37.91 46.14
C ALA A 23 14.82 37.10 45.02
N THR A 24 14.66 35.78 45.04
CA THR A 24 15.14 34.89 43.97
C THR A 24 13.96 34.19 43.33
N ASN A 25 13.99 34.10 41.99
CA ASN A 25 13.06 33.25 41.25
C ASN A 25 13.64 31.84 41.23
N VAL A 26 13.04 30.94 42.01
CA VAL A 26 13.39 29.52 41.96
C VAL A 26 12.53 28.88 40.88
N ILE A 27 13.20 28.24 39.93
CA ILE A 27 12.55 27.58 38.81
C ILE A 27 12.93 26.12 38.87
N PHE A 28 11.92 25.26 38.90
CA PHE A 28 12.12 23.83 38.92
C PHE A 28 12.32 23.29 37.50
N ALA A 29 13.16 22.28 37.39
CA ALA A 29 13.23 21.47 36.18
C ALA A 29 11.84 20.85 35.90
N PRO A 30 11.48 20.66 34.62
CA PRO A 30 10.29 19.89 34.28
C PRO A 30 10.35 18.47 34.86
N ASP A 31 9.19 17.91 35.16
CA ASP A 31 9.00 16.54 35.63
C ASP A 31 7.89 15.93 34.77
N ALA A 32 8.24 14.94 33.97
CA ALA A 32 7.37 14.35 32.96
C ALA A 32 6.40 13.36 33.59
N ASP A 33 5.09 13.56 33.38
CA ASP A 33 4.09 12.55 33.70
C ASP A 33 2.86 12.66 32.79
N TYR A 34 2.15 11.54 32.63
CA TYR A 34 0.90 11.48 31.89
C TYR A 34 0.06 10.24 32.19
N GLN A 35 -1.25 10.32 32.03
CA GLN A 35 -2.14 9.16 31.94
C GLN A 35 -2.55 8.91 30.49
N TYR A 36 -3.03 7.71 30.21
CA TYR A 36 -3.67 7.39 28.94
C TYR A 36 -4.95 6.59 29.18
N GLN A 37 -5.88 6.69 28.23
CA GLN A 37 -7.10 5.91 28.20
C GLN A 37 -7.37 5.43 26.77
N VAL A 38 -7.60 4.13 26.61
CA VAL A 38 -8.11 3.57 25.36
C VAL A 38 -9.59 3.94 25.26
N GLN A 39 -9.93 4.83 24.32
CA GLN A 39 -11.29 5.34 24.14
C GLN A 39 -12.16 4.37 23.37
N ASN A 40 -11.58 3.74 22.35
CA ASN A 40 -12.32 2.83 21.48
C ASN A 40 -11.42 1.66 21.05
N ALA A 41 -11.74 0.49 21.59
CA ALA A 41 -11.02 -0.75 21.31
C ALA A 41 -11.22 -1.24 19.86
N CYS A 42 -12.20 -0.73 19.12
CA CYS A 42 -12.43 -1.15 17.72
C CYS A 42 -11.55 -0.40 16.72
N ASN A 43 -11.17 0.84 16.99
CA ASN A 43 -10.41 1.69 16.05
C ASN A 43 -9.02 2.09 16.60
N GLY A 44 -8.69 1.68 17.81
CA GLY A 44 -7.38 1.95 18.42
C GLY A 44 -7.14 3.38 18.87
N GLU A 45 -8.21 4.14 19.11
CA GLU A 45 -8.12 5.51 19.61
C GLU A 45 -7.71 5.52 21.09
N VAL A 46 -6.62 6.23 21.38
CA VAL A 46 -6.07 6.45 22.71
C VAL A 46 -5.96 7.94 22.97
N SER A 47 -6.52 8.40 24.09
CA SER A 47 -6.36 9.76 24.59
C SER A 47 -5.25 9.81 25.63
N PHE A 48 -4.40 10.83 25.56
CA PHE A 48 -3.34 11.08 26.52
C PHE A 48 -3.63 12.36 27.30
N ILE A 49 -3.42 12.31 28.62
CA ILE A 49 -3.58 13.46 29.51
C ILE A 49 -2.21 13.77 30.11
N ASN A 50 -1.65 14.93 29.78
CA ASN A 50 -0.40 15.38 30.35
C ASN A 50 -0.60 15.79 31.83
N GLU A 51 0.17 15.15 32.71
CA GLU A 51 0.24 15.44 34.15
C GLU A 51 1.58 16.06 34.54
N SER A 52 2.46 16.33 33.56
CA SER A 52 3.78 16.89 33.78
C SER A 52 3.73 18.18 34.58
N THR A 53 4.70 18.35 35.49
CA THR A 53 4.86 19.60 36.23
C THR A 53 6.04 20.41 35.69
N ASN A 54 5.95 21.73 35.85
CA ASN A 54 7.01 22.68 35.46
C ASN A 54 7.42 22.67 33.96
N GLY A 55 6.68 21.98 33.10
CA GLY A 55 6.81 22.03 31.64
C GLY A 55 6.03 23.16 30.98
N SER A 56 6.43 23.50 29.75
CA SER A 56 5.79 24.53 28.90
C SER A 56 5.72 24.14 27.43
N GLN A 57 6.53 23.18 26.99
CA GLN A 57 6.48 22.57 25.67
C GLN A 57 6.44 21.07 25.82
N TYR A 58 5.78 20.40 24.88
CA TYR A 58 5.52 18.96 24.91
C TYR A 58 5.88 18.35 23.56
N PHE A 59 6.47 17.17 23.60
CA PHE A 59 6.72 16.35 22.43
C PHE A 59 6.38 14.91 22.75
N TRP A 60 5.50 14.34 21.96
CA TRP A 60 5.05 12.95 22.05
C TRP A 60 5.63 12.16 20.90
N ALA A 61 6.16 10.98 21.19
CA ALA A 61 6.39 9.93 20.21
C ALA A 61 5.56 8.72 20.61
N PHE A 62 4.65 8.29 19.73
CA PHE A 62 3.68 7.24 20.04
C PHE A 62 4.24 5.82 19.87
N GLY A 63 5.50 5.68 19.44
CA GLY A 63 6.16 4.38 19.28
C GLY A 63 5.83 3.65 17.97
N ASP A 64 5.01 4.24 17.09
CA ASP A 64 4.67 3.77 15.74
C ASP A 64 5.26 4.63 14.61
N GLY A 65 6.16 5.55 14.96
CA GLY A 65 6.78 6.51 14.04
C GLY A 65 6.00 7.81 13.87
N THR A 66 4.88 7.99 14.57
CA THR A 66 4.11 9.24 14.59
C THR A 66 4.38 10.07 15.86
N PHE A 67 4.07 11.37 15.79
CA PHE A 67 4.44 12.35 16.80
C PHE A 67 3.35 13.40 17.02
N SER A 68 3.36 14.07 18.17
CA SER A 68 2.51 15.24 18.45
C SER A 68 3.23 16.27 19.33
N ALA A 69 2.79 17.52 19.27
CA ALA A 69 3.23 18.61 20.15
C ALA A 69 2.08 19.19 20.99
N GLU A 70 0.91 18.54 20.96
CA GLU A 70 -0.26 18.96 21.74
C GLU A 70 -0.06 18.68 23.23
N VAL A 71 -0.78 19.42 24.08
CA VAL A 71 -0.74 19.21 25.53
C VAL A 71 -1.40 17.87 25.89
N ASN A 72 -2.58 17.58 25.31
CA ASN A 72 -3.35 16.36 25.56
C ASN A 72 -3.77 15.74 24.21
N PRO A 73 -2.87 15.03 23.52
CA PRO A 73 -3.18 14.50 22.20
C PRO A 73 -4.14 13.30 22.26
N THR A 74 -4.85 13.08 21.16
CA THR A 74 -5.41 11.77 20.82
C THR A 74 -4.59 11.14 19.70
N HIS A 75 -4.50 9.80 19.70
CA HIS A 75 -3.77 9.06 18.67
C HIS A 75 -4.48 7.76 18.33
N ASN A 76 -4.48 7.39 17.05
CA ASN A 76 -5.11 6.17 16.56
C ASN A 76 -4.05 5.18 16.09
N TYR A 77 -3.98 4.01 16.73
CA TYR A 77 -3.09 2.94 16.33
C TYR A 77 -3.79 2.00 15.35
N SER A 78 -3.23 1.86 14.15
CA SER A 78 -3.82 1.05 13.08
C SER A 78 -3.64 -0.46 13.26
N LYS A 79 -2.73 -0.88 14.16
CA LYS A 79 -2.45 -2.28 14.45
C LYS A 79 -2.49 -2.50 15.96
N PRO A 80 -2.96 -3.67 16.43
CA PRO A 80 -2.80 -4.03 17.83
C PRO A 80 -1.33 -4.29 18.14
N GLY A 81 -0.97 -4.14 19.42
CA GLY A 81 0.39 -4.32 19.89
C GLY A 81 0.66 -3.57 21.18
N THR A 82 1.92 -3.60 21.61
CA THR A 82 2.40 -2.78 22.72
C THR A 82 3.32 -1.70 22.18
N TYR A 83 2.96 -0.46 22.43
CA TYR A 83 3.67 0.72 21.96
C TYR A 83 4.36 1.40 23.14
N GLN A 84 5.66 1.68 23.01
CA GLN A 84 6.38 2.47 24.00
C GLN A 84 6.18 3.95 23.67
N VAL A 85 5.27 4.60 24.39
CA VAL A 85 4.98 6.02 24.23
C VAL A 85 5.97 6.83 25.04
N MET A 86 6.53 7.85 24.42
CA MET A 86 7.47 8.79 25.03
C MET A 86 6.82 10.17 25.12
N LEU A 87 6.91 10.79 26.30
CA LEU A 87 6.64 12.21 26.50
C LEU A 87 7.93 12.91 26.88
N VAL A 88 8.29 13.95 26.14
CA VAL A 88 9.30 14.93 26.53
C VAL A 88 8.59 16.22 26.90
N THR A 89 8.85 16.71 28.11
CA THR A 89 8.35 18.00 28.57
C THR A 89 9.53 18.94 28.84
N SER A 90 9.45 20.19 28.40
CA SER A 90 10.57 21.14 28.52
C SER A 90 10.14 22.55 28.93
N ASN A 91 11.11 23.27 29.50
CA ASN A 91 11.03 24.70 29.76
C ASN A 91 12.39 25.36 29.44
N ALA A 92 12.52 26.66 29.68
CA ALA A 92 13.75 27.41 29.34
C ALA A 92 15.01 26.97 30.12
N TRP A 93 14.88 26.08 31.10
CA TRP A 93 15.94 25.67 32.02
C TRP A 93 16.23 24.17 32.01
N GLY A 94 15.47 23.38 31.23
CA GLY A 94 15.71 21.95 31.09
C GLY A 94 14.56 21.20 30.42
N SER A 95 14.70 19.88 30.43
CA SER A 95 13.72 18.94 29.91
C SER A 95 13.75 17.67 30.74
N ASP A 96 12.61 17.00 30.81
CA ASP A 96 12.50 15.65 31.35
C ASP A 96 11.75 14.73 30.37
N THR A 97 11.95 13.42 30.50
CA THR A 97 11.44 12.42 29.57
C THR A 97 10.88 11.22 30.32
N LEU A 98 9.65 10.84 29.98
CA LEU A 98 8.99 9.66 30.51
C LEU A 98 8.59 8.71 29.39
N TYR A 99 8.68 7.41 29.67
CA TYR A 99 8.18 6.34 28.82
C TYR A 99 7.11 5.52 29.56
N LYS A 100 5.96 5.26 28.92
CA LYS A 100 4.99 4.25 29.38
C LYS A 100 4.60 3.34 28.21
N ASN A 101 4.37 2.06 28.52
CA ASN A 101 3.87 1.10 27.55
C ASN A 101 2.34 1.22 27.44
N VAL A 102 1.84 1.41 26.23
CA VAL A 102 0.41 1.37 25.89
C VAL A 102 0.15 0.05 25.18
N ALA A 103 -0.62 -0.83 25.84
CA ALA A 103 -0.99 -2.13 25.29
C ALA A 103 -2.39 -2.11 24.68
N LEU A 104 -2.49 -2.56 23.43
CA LEU A 104 -3.69 -2.55 22.62
C LEU A 104 -3.99 -3.97 22.12
N ASN A 105 -4.29 -4.84 23.07
CA ASN A 105 -4.36 -6.29 22.85
C ASN A 105 -5.75 -6.79 22.44
N ASP A 106 -6.73 -5.91 22.18
CA ASP A 106 -8.09 -6.32 21.80
C ASP A 106 -8.60 -5.58 20.55
N ILE A 107 -7.71 -4.84 19.87
CA ILE A 107 -8.07 -4.14 18.64
C ILE A 107 -8.11 -5.13 17.48
N LEU A 108 -9.27 -5.20 16.82
CA LEU A 108 -9.41 -5.96 15.60
C LEU A 108 -8.56 -5.33 14.48
N TYR A 109 -7.62 -6.09 13.96
CA TYR A 109 -6.90 -5.76 12.72
C TYR A 109 -7.27 -6.79 11.67
N VAL A 110 -7.77 -6.34 10.52
CA VAL A 110 -8.22 -7.22 9.45
C VAL A 110 -7.19 -7.19 8.33
N ALA A 111 -6.73 -8.36 7.91
CA ALA A 111 -5.84 -8.52 6.79
C ALA A 111 -6.04 -9.89 6.15
N SER A 112 -5.87 -9.95 4.84
CA SER A 112 -5.93 -11.18 4.05
C SER A 112 -4.63 -11.39 3.27
N GLU A 113 -4.37 -12.65 2.92
CA GLU A 113 -3.26 -13.02 2.03
C GLU A 113 -3.77 -14.01 0.97
N PHE A 114 -3.51 -13.70 -0.29
CA PHE A 114 -3.75 -14.55 -1.45
C PHE A 114 -2.92 -14.03 -2.65
N PRO A 115 -2.73 -14.81 -3.72
CA PRO A 115 -1.96 -14.36 -4.88
C PRO A 115 -2.67 -13.24 -5.66
N ASP A 116 -1.92 -12.21 -6.06
CA ASP A 116 -2.44 -11.12 -6.91
C ASP A 116 -2.98 -11.60 -8.25
N THR A 117 -2.43 -12.70 -8.78
CA THR A 117 -2.78 -13.24 -10.11
C THR A 117 -2.83 -14.75 -10.12
N VAL A 118 -3.89 -15.30 -10.71
CA VAL A 118 -4.12 -16.75 -10.84
C VAL A 118 -4.70 -17.09 -12.21
N GLN A 119 -4.87 -18.38 -12.48
CA GLN A 119 -5.50 -18.89 -13.69
C GLN A 119 -6.93 -19.37 -13.42
N ALA A 120 -7.85 -19.10 -14.34
CA ALA A 120 -9.23 -19.58 -14.26
C ALA A 120 -9.25 -21.12 -14.19
N GLY A 121 -10.07 -21.67 -13.30
CA GLY A 121 -10.13 -23.10 -13.02
C GLY A 121 -9.09 -23.61 -12.03
N THR A 122 -8.14 -22.78 -11.57
CA THR A 122 -7.22 -23.15 -10.48
C THR A 122 -7.85 -22.88 -9.11
N THR A 123 -7.64 -23.78 -8.17
CA THR A 123 -8.03 -23.58 -6.77
C THR A 123 -7.06 -22.62 -6.09
N VAL A 124 -7.59 -21.53 -5.57
CA VAL A 124 -6.86 -20.49 -4.83
C VAL A 124 -7.11 -20.67 -3.34
N GLN A 125 -6.04 -20.64 -2.55
CA GLN A 125 -6.13 -20.59 -1.10
C GLN A 125 -6.19 -19.13 -0.65
N PHE A 126 -7.19 -18.80 0.15
CA PHE A 126 -7.30 -17.52 0.85
C PHE A 126 -6.91 -17.74 2.31
N ILE A 127 -6.10 -16.84 2.85
CA ILE A 127 -5.58 -16.93 4.22
C ILE A 127 -6.03 -15.70 4.99
N ASP A 128 -6.61 -15.93 6.16
CA ASP A 128 -6.82 -14.89 7.16
C ASP A 128 -5.50 -14.57 7.89
N SER A 129 -5.09 -13.30 7.83
CA SER A 129 -3.96 -12.74 8.56
C SER A 129 -4.40 -11.72 9.61
N SER A 130 -5.70 -11.72 9.96
CA SER A 130 -6.27 -10.83 10.95
C SER A 130 -5.77 -11.14 12.37
N MET A 131 -5.78 -10.13 13.24
CA MET A 131 -5.50 -10.28 14.67
C MET A 131 -6.79 -10.04 15.47
N TYR A 132 -7.01 -10.88 16.48
CA TYR A 132 -8.20 -10.84 17.34
C TYR A 132 -9.52 -11.11 16.58
N ALA A 133 -9.48 -11.92 15.52
CA ALA A 133 -10.65 -12.35 14.77
C ALA A 133 -11.42 -13.48 15.48
N ASN A 134 -12.75 -13.44 15.45
CA ASN A 134 -13.65 -14.47 15.99
C ASN A 134 -14.63 -15.04 14.96
N SER A 135 -14.97 -14.28 13.92
CA SER A 135 -15.82 -14.76 12.82
C SER A 135 -15.34 -14.18 11.49
N TRP A 136 -15.48 -14.95 10.41
CA TRP A 136 -15.07 -14.55 9.07
C TRP A 136 -16.24 -14.64 8.09
N GLN A 137 -16.25 -13.74 7.12
CA GLN A 137 -17.13 -13.80 5.96
C GLN A 137 -16.35 -13.28 4.75
N TRP A 138 -16.05 -14.20 3.84
CA TRP A 138 -15.39 -13.93 2.57
C TRP A 138 -16.43 -13.71 1.48
N TYR A 139 -16.17 -12.74 0.61
CA TYR A 139 -16.83 -12.57 -0.68
C TYR A 139 -15.77 -12.53 -1.76
N PHE A 140 -15.87 -13.42 -2.75
CA PHE A 140 -14.83 -13.55 -3.78
C PHE A 140 -15.06 -12.61 -4.98
N GLY A 141 -16.11 -11.79 -4.97
CA GLY A 141 -16.40 -10.85 -6.06
C GLY A 141 -17.04 -11.46 -7.31
N ASP A 142 -17.12 -12.79 -7.41
CA ASP A 142 -17.79 -13.54 -8.50
C ASP A 142 -19.16 -14.11 -8.11
N GLY A 143 -19.64 -13.78 -6.90
CA GLY A 143 -20.85 -14.31 -6.29
C GLY A 143 -20.60 -15.46 -5.29
N GLY A 144 -19.39 -16.03 -5.25
CA GLY A 144 -18.97 -17.00 -4.25
C GLY A 144 -18.72 -16.36 -2.87
N ASN A 145 -18.86 -17.16 -1.81
CA ASN A 145 -18.60 -16.73 -0.43
C ASN A 145 -18.17 -17.91 0.47
N ALA A 146 -17.58 -17.61 1.63
CA ALA A 146 -17.21 -18.60 2.64
C ALA A 146 -17.15 -18.00 4.05
N THR A 147 -17.27 -18.82 5.09
CA THR A 147 -17.20 -18.40 6.51
C THR A 147 -16.02 -19.01 7.28
N SER A 148 -15.26 -19.90 6.64
CA SER A 148 -14.00 -20.42 7.16
C SER A 148 -12.94 -19.30 7.20
N PRO A 149 -12.02 -19.28 8.19
CA PRO A 149 -10.89 -18.35 8.18
C PRO A 149 -10.00 -18.50 6.94
N ASN A 150 -9.76 -19.74 6.51
CA ASN A 150 -8.84 -20.06 5.41
C ASN A 150 -9.53 -20.87 4.31
N PRO A 151 -10.47 -20.28 3.54
CA PRO A 151 -11.22 -21.02 2.52
C PRO A 151 -10.40 -21.23 1.25
N GLN A 152 -10.88 -22.16 0.42
CA GLN A 152 -10.44 -22.31 -0.95
C GLN A 152 -11.57 -21.86 -1.89
N HIS A 153 -11.21 -21.23 -3.00
CA HIS A 153 -12.15 -20.84 -4.04
C HIS A 153 -11.54 -20.99 -5.43
N THR A 154 -12.37 -21.23 -6.43
CA THR A 154 -11.96 -21.40 -7.82
C THR A 154 -12.79 -20.48 -8.71
N TYR A 155 -12.12 -19.57 -9.41
CA TYR A 155 -12.76 -18.68 -10.37
C TYR A 155 -12.97 -19.39 -11.71
N ALA A 156 -14.23 -19.44 -12.17
CA ALA A 156 -14.57 -20.10 -13.44
C ALA A 156 -14.16 -19.27 -14.67
N ASN A 157 -14.20 -17.94 -14.55
CA ASN A 157 -13.98 -17.01 -15.66
C ASN A 157 -12.79 -16.09 -15.39
N LYS A 158 -12.12 -15.66 -16.47
CA LYS A 158 -11.11 -14.60 -16.39
C LYS A 158 -11.76 -13.26 -16.01
N GLY A 159 -11.01 -12.40 -15.34
CA GLY A 159 -11.48 -11.09 -14.90
C GLY A 159 -10.69 -10.56 -13.71
N THR A 160 -11.04 -9.37 -13.25
CA THR A 160 -10.53 -8.81 -12.00
C THR A 160 -11.67 -8.85 -10.99
N PHE A 161 -11.45 -9.51 -9.85
CA PHE A 161 -12.45 -9.66 -8.81
C PHE A 161 -11.97 -8.95 -7.55
N ILE A 162 -12.87 -8.22 -6.90
CA ILE A 162 -12.61 -7.63 -5.58
C ILE A 162 -12.99 -8.66 -4.53
N VAL A 163 -11.99 -9.10 -3.78
CA VAL A 163 -12.15 -10.03 -2.67
C VAL A 163 -12.31 -9.21 -1.40
N THR A 164 -13.41 -9.44 -0.69
CA THR A 164 -13.71 -8.78 0.58
C THR A 164 -13.68 -9.80 1.70
N LEU A 165 -12.83 -9.57 2.70
CA LEU A 165 -12.85 -10.27 3.98
C LEU A 165 -13.53 -9.38 5.02
N LEU A 166 -14.67 -9.80 5.56
CA LEU A 166 -15.29 -9.21 6.74
C LEU A 166 -14.98 -10.04 7.97
N VAL A 167 -14.56 -9.39 9.05
CA VAL A 167 -14.24 -10.04 10.31
C VAL A 167 -14.95 -9.35 11.47
N THR A 168 -15.34 -10.13 12.49
CA THR A 168 -15.73 -9.58 13.79
C THR A 168 -14.93 -10.20 14.93
N ASN A 169 -14.72 -9.45 16.01
CA ASN A 169 -14.08 -9.93 17.23
C ASN A 169 -15.08 -10.18 18.38
N SER A 170 -14.60 -10.71 19.49
CA SER A 170 -15.40 -11.01 20.70
C SER A 170 -16.00 -9.76 21.36
N ALA A 171 -15.43 -8.57 21.12
CA ALA A 171 -15.95 -7.29 21.59
C ALA A 171 -17.06 -6.73 20.71
N GLY A 172 -17.40 -7.40 19.59
CA GLY A 172 -18.42 -6.95 18.63
C GLY A 172 -17.93 -5.90 17.64
N CYS A 173 -16.62 -5.62 17.59
CA CYS A 173 -16.02 -4.80 16.56
C CYS A 173 -16.05 -5.55 15.23
N SER A 174 -16.33 -4.85 14.15
CA SER A 174 -16.25 -5.37 12.79
C SER A 174 -15.26 -4.57 11.95
N GLY A 175 -14.60 -5.26 11.01
CA GLY A 175 -13.67 -4.65 10.08
C GLY A 175 -13.72 -5.37 8.73
N SER A 176 -13.13 -4.74 7.72
CA SER A 176 -13.06 -5.28 6.37
C SER A 176 -11.69 -5.07 5.75
N ASP A 177 -11.21 -6.07 5.02
CA ASP A 177 -10.10 -5.95 4.09
C ASP A 177 -10.60 -6.19 2.66
N ASN A 178 -10.11 -5.41 1.70
CA ASN A 178 -10.54 -5.48 0.31
C ASN A 178 -9.32 -5.42 -0.59
N ASP A 179 -9.09 -6.49 -1.33
CA ASP A 179 -7.98 -6.56 -2.29
C ASP A 179 -8.42 -7.26 -3.59
N ALA A 180 -7.73 -6.96 -4.69
CA ALA A 180 -8.08 -7.41 -6.01
C ALA A 180 -7.28 -8.66 -6.39
N ILE A 181 -7.95 -9.62 -7.02
CA ILE A 181 -7.30 -10.76 -7.68
C ILE A 181 -7.55 -10.72 -9.18
N ILE A 182 -6.48 -10.89 -9.95
CA ILE A 182 -6.53 -10.96 -11.41
C ILE A 182 -6.56 -12.41 -11.84
N VAL A 183 -7.67 -12.84 -12.44
CA VAL A 183 -7.84 -14.18 -12.97
C VAL A 183 -7.59 -14.15 -14.47
N THR A 184 -6.51 -14.79 -14.89
CA THR A 184 -6.14 -15.00 -16.29
C THR A 184 -6.81 -16.27 -16.82
N SER A 185 -6.85 -16.49 -18.14
CA SER A 185 -7.36 -17.76 -18.68
C SER A 185 -6.41 -18.92 -18.36
N GLY A 186 -6.92 -19.99 -17.75
CA GLY A 186 -6.11 -21.13 -17.27
C GLY A 186 -5.76 -22.19 -18.30
N ILE A 187 -5.96 -21.92 -19.58
CA ILE A 187 -5.46 -22.79 -20.63
C ILE A 187 -4.27 -22.09 -21.26
N GLY A 188 -3.08 -22.68 -21.07
CA GLY A 188 -1.89 -22.46 -21.89
C GLY A 188 -2.09 -22.97 -23.33
N ILE A 189 -3.23 -22.67 -23.92
CA ILE A 189 -3.35 -22.40 -25.33
C ILE A 189 -3.52 -20.89 -25.34
N ASP A 190 -2.44 -20.19 -25.70
CA ASP A 190 -2.58 -19.08 -26.62
C ASP A 190 -3.72 -19.46 -27.54
N GLN A 191 -4.87 -18.80 -27.40
CA GLN A 191 -5.92 -19.04 -28.35
C GLN A 191 -5.23 -18.69 -29.66
N ASN A 192 -4.96 -19.73 -30.44
CA ASN A 192 -5.24 -19.67 -31.84
C ASN A 192 -6.72 -19.29 -31.92
N LEU A 193 -7.04 -18.01 -31.63
CA LEU A 193 -7.83 -17.22 -32.53
C LEU A 193 -7.22 -17.64 -33.85
N ALA A 194 -7.95 -18.43 -34.61
CA ALA A 194 -7.79 -18.36 -36.04
C ALA A 194 -8.10 -16.89 -36.36
N ILE A 195 -7.12 -16.02 -36.13
CA ILE A 195 -7.06 -14.71 -36.71
C ILE A 195 -6.97 -15.09 -38.17
N ASP A 196 -8.10 -14.94 -38.86
CA ASP A 196 -8.21 -15.25 -40.28
C ASP A 196 -7.30 -14.27 -41.01
N LEU A 197 -6.02 -14.62 -41.08
CA LEU A 197 -4.97 -13.82 -41.69
C LEU A 197 -4.69 -14.37 -43.07
N THR A 198 -5.20 -13.66 -44.07
CA THR A 198 -4.91 -13.93 -45.48
C THR A 198 -4.06 -12.80 -46.04
N LEU A 199 -3.03 -13.19 -46.79
CA LEU A 199 -2.22 -12.30 -47.61
C LEU A 199 -2.58 -12.58 -49.06
N TYR A 200 -2.97 -11.54 -49.80
CA TYR A 200 -3.30 -11.68 -51.20
C TYR A 200 -2.78 -10.49 -52.02
N PRO A 201 -2.16 -10.72 -53.18
CA PRO A 201 -1.69 -12.01 -53.69
C PRO A 201 -0.45 -12.52 -52.91
N ASN A 202 -0.33 -13.85 -52.78
CA ASN A 202 0.89 -14.50 -52.27
C ASN A 202 1.23 -15.70 -53.17
N PRO A 203 2.33 -15.65 -53.96
CA PRO A 203 3.33 -14.58 -54.01
C PRO A 203 2.83 -13.27 -54.64
N THR A 204 3.40 -12.14 -54.25
CA THR A 204 3.15 -10.80 -54.81
C THR A 204 4.17 -10.36 -55.86
N GLN A 205 3.79 -9.43 -56.74
CA GLN A 205 4.72 -8.67 -57.60
C GLN A 205 5.08 -7.29 -57.03
N GLY A 206 4.62 -7.00 -55.80
CA GLY A 206 4.87 -5.74 -55.12
C GLY A 206 3.83 -5.48 -54.04
N LEU A 207 2.58 -5.23 -54.42
CA LEU A 207 1.53 -4.89 -53.46
C LEU A 207 0.92 -6.15 -52.81
N ILE A 208 0.80 -6.15 -51.48
CA ILE A 208 0.00 -7.13 -50.74
C ILE A 208 -1.15 -6.47 -49.98
N GLU A 209 -2.27 -7.17 -49.90
CA GLU A 209 -3.39 -6.85 -49.04
C GLU A 209 -3.47 -7.85 -47.88
N VAL A 210 -3.56 -7.31 -46.67
CA VAL A 210 -3.68 -8.05 -45.42
C VAL A 210 -5.14 -8.02 -44.99
N GLN A 211 -5.79 -9.17 -44.96
CA GLN A 211 -7.12 -9.31 -44.35
C GLN A 211 -6.97 -10.03 -43.03
N THR A 212 -7.57 -9.47 -41.97
CA THR A 212 -7.52 -10.00 -40.62
C THR A 212 -8.81 -9.65 -39.87
N SER A 213 -9.28 -10.58 -39.03
CA SER A 213 -10.39 -10.36 -38.10
C SER A 213 -9.96 -9.74 -36.76
N ALA A 214 -8.66 -9.53 -36.54
CA ALA A 214 -8.10 -9.04 -35.29
C ALA A 214 -7.63 -7.58 -35.38
N GLU A 215 -7.68 -6.86 -34.25
CA GLU A 215 -7.11 -5.52 -34.13
C GLU A 215 -5.58 -5.61 -34.02
N VAL A 216 -4.88 -5.16 -35.06
CA VAL A 216 -3.42 -5.19 -35.13
C VAL A 216 -2.88 -3.79 -34.84
N LEU A 217 -1.92 -3.68 -33.93
CA LEU A 217 -1.28 -2.42 -33.57
C LEU A 217 -0.10 -2.09 -34.50
N ARG A 218 0.75 -3.09 -34.76
CA ARG A 218 1.97 -2.90 -35.55
C ARG A 218 2.30 -4.09 -36.43
N MET A 219 3.10 -3.81 -37.45
CA MET A 219 3.57 -4.77 -38.43
C MET A 219 5.09 -4.64 -38.64
N GLU A 220 5.75 -5.78 -38.78
CA GLU A 220 7.20 -5.91 -38.99
C GLU A 220 7.43 -6.82 -40.21
N LEU A 221 8.38 -6.47 -41.07
CA LEU A 221 8.80 -7.33 -42.17
C LEU A 221 10.26 -7.76 -41.96
N TYR A 222 10.52 -9.06 -42.08
CA TYR A 222 11.86 -9.64 -41.98
C TYR A 222 12.29 -10.25 -43.30
N SER A 223 13.56 -10.06 -43.65
CA SER A 223 14.22 -10.65 -44.81
C SER A 223 14.39 -12.18 -44.65
N PRO A 224 14.73 -12.93 -45.72
CA PRO A 224 15.06 -14.35 -45.62
C PRO A 224 16.19 -14.67 -44.62
N ALA A 225 17.09 -13.71 -44.37
CA ALA A 225 18.17 -13.83 -43.41
C ALA A 225 17.74 -13.54 -41.95
N GLY A 226 16.47 -13.23 -41.71
CA GLY A 226 15.93 -12.88 -40.39
C GLY A 226 16.20 -11.45 -39.95
N GLN A 227 16.73 -10.58 -40.84
CA GLN A 227 16.95 -9.18 -40.52
C GLN A 227 15.65 -8.37 -40.70
N LEU A 228 15.34 -7.50 -39.73
CA LEU A 228 14.23 -6.54 -39.79
C LEU A 228 14.44 -5.58 -40.97
N VAL A 229 13.49 -5.56 -41.90
CA VAL A 229 13.44 -4.70 -43.09
C VAL A 229 12.70 -3.41 -42.77
N PHE A 230 11.52 -3.51 -42.14
CA PHE A 230 10.79 -2.34 -41.65
C PHE A 230 9.87 -2.70 -40.48
N GLU A 231 9.49 -1.66 -39.73
CA GLU A 231 8.46 -1.68 -38.69
C GLU A 231 7.53 -0.45 -38.89
N ALA A 232 6.22 -0.65 -38.82
CA ALA A 232 5.23 0.42 -38.99
C ALA A 232 3.93 0.13 -38.24
N PRO A 233 3.09 1.17 -37.95
CA PRO A 233 1.70 0.96 -37.56
C PRO A 233 0.95 0.14 -38.60
N PHE A 234 -0.06 -0.63 -38.16
CA PHE A 234 -0.79 -1.53 -39.05
C PHE A 234 -1.44 -0.82 -40.24
N ARG A 235 -1.29 -1.41 -41.42
CA ARG A 235 -1.96 -1.00 -42.66
C ARG A 235 -2.44 -2.25 -43.39
N THR A 236 -3.60 -2.14 -44.04
CA THR A 236 -4.18 -3.24 -44.83
C THR A 236 -3.50 -3.44 -46.18
N LYS A 237 -2.83 -2.41 -46.72
CA LYS A 237 -2.10 -2.48 -48.00
C LYS A 237 -0.65 -2.10 -47.80
N ILE A 238 0.24 -2.93 -48.32
CA ILE A 238 1.69 -2.80 -48.15
C ILE A 238 2.34 -2.92 -49.53
N ASP A 239 3.16 -1.93 -49.87
CA ASP A 239 3.94 -1.94 -51.11
C ASP A 239 5.34 -2.51 -50.84
N LEU A 240 5.61 -3.66 -51.44
CA LEU A 240 6.87 -4.38 -51.36
C LEU A 240 7.66 -4.34 -52.68
N SER A 241 7.23 -3.55 -53.66
CA SER A 241 7.86 -3.49 -55.00
C SER A 241 9.32 -3.00 -54.97
N ALA A 242 9.71 -2.28 -53.93
CA ALA A 242 11.07 -1.80 -53.72
C ALA A 242 12.03 -2.88 -53.19
N TYR A 243 11.54 -4.05 -52.77
CA TYR A 243 12.36 -5.10 -52.17
C TYR A 243 12.70 -6.21 -53.19
N PRO A 244 13.92 -6.79 -53.12
CA PRO A 244 14.31 -7.89 -54.01
C PRO A 244 13.41 -9.11 -53.87
N ALA A 245 13.26 -9.85 -54.97
CA ALA A 245 12.58 -11.15 -55.00
C ALA A 245 13.13 -12.11 -53.92
N GLY A 246 12.22 -12.79 -53.23
CA GLY A 246 12.55 -13.69 -52.12
C GLY A 246 11.37 -13.92 -51.17
N THR A 247 11.58 -14.78 -50.18
CA THR A 247 10.56 -15.08 -49.15
C THR A 247 10.80 -14.24 -47.91
N TYR A 248 9.88 -13.33 -47.63
CA TYR A 248 9.90 -12.48 -46.45
C TYR A 248 8.95 -13.01 -45.39
N GLN A 249 9.20 -12.67 -44.13
CA GLN A 249 8.31 -12.99 -43.03
C GLN A 249 7.63 -11.72 -42.54
N LEU A 250 6.31 -11.65 -42.73
CA LEU A 250 5.48 -10.60 -42.16
C LEU A 250 5.03 -11.02 -40.76
N VAL A 251 5.26 -10.15 -39.78
CA VAL A 251 4.86 -10.34 -38.38
C VAL A 251 3.88 -9.24 -38.00
N LEU A 252 2.71 -9.63 -37.50
CA LEU A 252 1.66 -8.73 -37.03
C LEU A 252 1.47 -8.89 -35.53
N ARG A 253 1.31 -7.77 -34.82
CA ARG A 253 1.21 -7.75 -33.35
C ARG A 253 0.02 -6.92 -32.87
N GLY A 254 -0.83 -7.53 -32.05
CA GLY A 254 -1.87 -6.86 -31.28
C GLY A 254 -1.45 -6.63 -29.83
N GLU A 255 -2.39 -6.28 -28.96
CA GLU A 255 -2.15 -6.13 -27.51
C GLU A 255 -1.70 -7.45 -26.88
N ASP A 256 -2.40 -8.55 -27.21
CA ASP A 256 -2.20 -9.85 -26.58
C ASP A 256 -1.84 -10.98 -27.57
N PHE A 257 -1.51 -10.67 -28.84
CA PHE A 257 -1.18 -11.69 -29.85
C PHE A 257 -0.02 -11.32 -30.79
N VAL A 258 0.63 -12.35 -31.35
CA VAL A 258 1.64 -12.23 -32.41
C VAL A 258 1.40 -13.30 -33.48
N VAL A 259 1.18 -12.89 -34.73
CA VAL A 259 1.01 -13.80 -35.87
C VAL A 259 2.11 -13.59 -36.90
N ARG A 260 2.58 -14.68 -37.51
CA ARG A 260 3.62 -14.66 -38.55
C ARG A 260 3.13 -15.33 -39.83
N LYS A 261 3.39 -14.72 -40.99
CA LYS A 261 3.06 -15.30 -42.30
C LYS A 261 4.20 -15.05 -43.29
N SER A 262 4.52 -16.06 -44.07
CA SER A 262 5.51 -15.93 -45.15
C SER A 262 4.87 -15.34 -46.39
N GLU A 263 5.57 -14.43 -47.04
CA GLU A 263 5.17 -13.77 -48.28
C GLU A 263 6.28 -13.87 -49.32
N GLY A 264 5.94 -14.32 -50.52
CA GLY A 264 6.90 -14.40 -51.63
C GLY A 264 6.83 -13.14 -52.48
N ILE A 265 7.97 -12.50 -52.77
CA ILE A 265 8.07 -11.43 -53.77
C ILE A 265 8.61 -12.03 -55.07
N LEU A 266 7.86 -11.87 -56.15
CA LEU A 266 8.24 -12.18 -57.53
C LEU A 266 8.54 -10.88 -58.28
N HIS A 267 9.50 -10.91 -59.20
CA HIS A 267 9.71 -9.86 -60.19
C HIS A 267 9.41 -10.40 -61.59
#